data_AF-A0A821Y498-F1
#
_entry.id   AF-A0A821Y498-F1
#
_cell.length_a   1.000
_cell.length_b   1.000
_cell.length_c   1.000
_cell.angle_alpha   90.00
_cell.angle_beta   90.00
_cell.angle_gamma   90.00
#
_symmetry.space_group_name_H-M   'P 1'
#
loop_
_entity.id
_entity.type
_entity.pdbx_description
1 polymer ?
#
loop_
_entity_poly.entity_id
_entity_poly.type
_entity_poly.pdbx_seq_one_letter_code
_entity_poly.pdbx_strand_id
1 'polypeptide(L)'
;MVGLRLLARLHEILTIAKSSDPSVPFGGINIVLFGDYMQYSPVLDKALFIDVFMESSSSMANSTSVSKRSLSEYEIQCQVGRALILQVNVVVKLTIQMRVDDTEYLGALDRLRFGECNMNDYELFRSLIIGRPGAIQSLSDIPWNDAPILVYRNEIRTELNNRAVINKCKELNHPLIVCVAQDKTKSKKIDTKNLHRLQNFLLDLPDNKTESLPGYLPLVPGMPVLLTDNVATELGLSNGTKGIFRQIVYEELDTSLTYTNTKFPKSKTFLFVYAS
;
A
#
# COMPACT_ATOMS: atom_id res chain seq x y z
N MET A 1 5.20 6.61 3.88
CA MET A 1 5.52 7.19 5.20
C MET A 1 7.02 7.18 5.39
N VAL A 2 7.58 8.24 5.97
CA VAL A 2 9.03 8.38 6.15
C VAL A 2 9.42 7.95 7.56
N GLY A 3 10.35 7.01 7.66
CA GLY A 3 10.98 6.63 8.93
C GLY A 3 12.41 7.14 9.05
N LEU A 4 13.01 6.91 10.23
CA LEU A 4 14.33 7.43 10.57
C LEU A 4 15.42 6.95 9.61
N ARG A 5 15.39 5.67 9.21
CA ARG A 5 16.40 5.13 8.27
C ARG A 5 16.26 5.72 6.88
N LEU A 6 15.03 5.83 6.38
CA LEU A 6 14.81 6.42 5.07
C LEU A 6 15.33 7.86 5.02
N LEU A 7 15.10 8.63 6.09
CA LEU A 7 15.59 9.99 6.19
C LEU A 7 17.13 10.07 6.26
N ALA A 8 17.76 9.21 7.05
CA ALA A 8 19.22 9.12 7.13
C ALA A 8 19.85 8.77 5.77
N ARG A 9 19.25 7.81 5.05
CA ARG A 9 19.67 7.43 3.70
C ARG A 9 19.49 8.58 2.70
N LEU A 10 18.40 9.34 2.80
CA LEU A 10 18.20 10.53 1.97
C LEU A 10 19.31 11.55 2.22
N HIS A 11 19.64 11.83 3.48
CA HIS A 11 20.75 12.71 3.83
C HIS A 11 22.07 12.22 3.24
N GLU A 12 22.41 10.95 3.41
CA GLU A 12 23.63 10.35 2.86
C GLU A 12 23.72 10.54 1.33
N ILE A 13 22.67 10.18 0.60
CA ILE A 13 22.63 10.32 -0.87
C ILE A 13 22.81 11.77 -1.30
N LEU A 14 22.13 12.72 -0.64
CA LEU A 14 22.22 14.14 -0.97
C LEU A 14 23.61 14.70 -0.66
N THR A 15 24.19 14.35 0.48
CA THR A 15 25.55 14.75 0.85
C THR A 15 26.57 14.27 -0.18
N ILE A 16 26.47 13.00 -0.61
CA ILE A 16 27.34 12.43 -1.66
C ILE A 16 27.13 13.18 -2.98
N ALA A 17 25.89 13.30 -3.45
CA ALA A 17 25.56 13.95 -4.72
C ALA A 17 26.00 15.42 -4.78
N LYS A 18 25.97 16.11 -3.63
CA LYS A 18 26.40 17.51 -3.50
C LYS A 18 27.87 17.65 -3.15
N SER A 19 28.60 16.54 -2.98
CA SER A 19 30.01 16.54 -2.51
C SER A 19 30.21 17.44 -1.29
N SER A 20 29.25 17.41 -0.38
CA SER A 20 29.22 18.25 0.82
C SER A 20 29.79 17.52 2.01
N ASP A 21 30.23 18.28 3.02
CA ASP A 21 30.65 17.70 4.29
C ASP A 21 29.46 16.98 4.97
N PRO A 22 29.65 15.77 5.55
CA PRO A 22 28.58 15.03 6.23
C PRO A 22 27.92 15.76 7.40
N SER A 23 28.59 16.75 8.01
CA SER A 23 27.99 17.59 9.06
C SER A 23 26.94 18.57 8.52
N VAL A 24 26.92 18.84 7.21
CA VAL A 24 25.93 19.71 6.57
C VAL A 24 24.65 18.91 6.31
N PRO A 25 23.54 19.22 6.99
CA PRO A 25 22.29 18.47 6.83
C PRO A 25 21.83 18.48 5.38
N PHE A 26 21.48 17.29 4.87
CA PHE A 26 20.98 17.06 3.51
C PHE A 26 21.85 17.70 2.40
N GLY A 27 23.16 17.85 2.60
CA GLY A 27 24.05 18.48 1.62
C GLY A 27 23.72 19.94 1.31
N GLY A 28 23.13 20.65 2.28
CA GLY A 28 22.73 22.06 2.17
C GLY A 28 21.41 22.28 1.42
N ILE A 29 20.65 21.22 1.14
CA ILE A 29 19.34 21.32 0.50
C ILE A 29 18.28 21.66 1.54
N ASN A 30 17.43 22.65 1.24
CA ASN A 30 16.27 22.97 2.05
C ASN A 30 15.26 21.82 1.98
N ILE A 31 14.92 21.24 3.13
CA ILE A 31 13.93 20.16 3.25
C ILE A 31 12.64 20.72 3.82
N VAL A 32 11.53 20.48 3.14
CA VAL A 32 10.18 20.75 3.64
C VAL A 32 9.48 19.41 3.88
N LEU A 33 9.16 19.12 5.13
CA LEU A 33 8.44 17.91 5.54
C LEU A 33 6.97 18.26 5.78
N PHE A 34 6.07 17.48 5.20
CA PHE A 34 4.62 17.58 5.43
C PHE A 34 4.06 16.21 5.76
N GLY A 35 3.09 16.18 6.68
CA GLY A 35 2.46 14.93 7.10
C GLY A 35 1.78 15.07 8.45
N ASP A 36 1.28 13.94 8.93
CA ASP A 36 0.57 13.84 10.20
C ASP A 36 1.09 12.63 10.96
N TYR A 37 1.64 12.85 12.16
CA TYR A 37 2.19 11.79 13.01
C TYR A 37 1.13 10.84 13.56
N MET A 38 -0.15 11.17 13.45
CA MET A 38 -1.25 10.30 13.87
C MET A 38 -1.74 9.37 12.75
N GLN A 39 -1.09 9.40 11.58
CA GLN A 39 -1.27 8.37 10.56
C GLN A 39 -0.44 7.11 10.91
N TYR A 40 -0.50 6.09 10.05
CA TYR A 40 0.26 4.86 10.29
C TYR A 40 1.77 5.12 10.46
N SER A 41 2.38 4.34 11.34
CA SER A 41 3.83 4.31 11.48
C SER A 41 4.49 3.80 10.19
N PRO A 42 5.74 4.19 9.91
CA PRO A 42 6.51 3.64 8.80
C PRO A 42 6.60 2.10 8.87
N VAL A 43 6.44 1.44 7.74
CA VAL A 43 6.55 -0.02 7.64
C VAL A 43 8.02 -0.42 7.72
N LEU A 44 8.37 -1.31 8.66
CA LEU A 44 9.73 -1.80 8.89
C LEU A 44 10.78 -0.72 9.21
N ASP A 45 10.34 0.45 9.65
CA ASP A 45 11.21 1.57 10.04
C ASP A 45 10.65 2.26 11.29
N LYS A 46 11.49 2.98 12.03
CA LYS A 46 11.08 3.71 13.22
C LYS A 46 10.46 5.05 12.83
N ALA A 47 9.37 5.42 13.50
CA ALA A 47 8.74 6.72 13.33
C ALA A 47 9.68 7.86 13.76
N LEU A 48 9.53 9.01 13.10
CA LEU A 48 10.43 10.16 13.29
C LEU A 48 10.44 10.73 14.72
N PHE A 49 9.35 10.52 15.47
CA PHE A 49 9.18 11.01 16.83
C PHE A 49 9.72 10.06 17.92
N ILE A 50 10.12 8.82 17.56
CA ILE A 50 10.66 7.86 18.53
C ILE A 50 12.01 8.35 19.07
N ASP A 51 12.18 8.30 20.39
CA ASP A 51 13.45 8.59 21.03
C ASP A 51 14.34 7.34 21.08
N VAL A 52 15.23 7.25 20.09
CA VAL A 52 16.17 6.13 19.94
C VAL A 52 17.35 6.19 20.93
N PHE A 53 17.58 7.33 21.59
CA PHE A 53 18.67 7.48 22.56
C PHE A 53 18.30 6.88 23.92
N MET A 54 17.02 6.88 24.28
CA MET A 54 16.52 6.23 25.50
C MET A 54 16.46 4.71 25.40
N GLU A 55 16.15 4.14 24.24
CA GLU A 55 16.10 2.68 24.03
C GLU A 55 17.47 1.99 24.21
N SER A 56 18.55 2.73 23.92
CA SER A 56 19.93 2.24 24.13
C SER A 56 20.34 2.23 25.61
N SER A 57 19.60 2.97 26.46
CA SER A 57 19.90 3.14 27.88
C SER A 57 19.15 2.11 28.75
N SER A 58 17.93 1.72 28.38
CA SER A 58 17.14 0.69 29.10
C SER A 58 17.70 -0.73 28.95
N SER A 59 18.48 -0.99 27.90
CA SER A 59 19.23 -2.24 27.72
C SER A 59 20.57 -2.28 28.49
N MET A 60 21.00 -1.14 29.07
CA MET A 60 22.27 -1.00 29.80
C MET A 60 22.13 -1.28 31.32
N ALA A 61 20.91 -1.22 31.86
CA ALA A 61 20.66 -1.29 33.31
C ALA A 61 20.97 -2.65 33.96
N ASN A 62 21.18 -3.72 33.18
CA ASN A 62 21.39 -5.09 33.67
C ASN A 62 22.77 -5.70 33.34
N SER A 63 23.79 -4.89 33.02
CA SER A 63 25.12 -5.45 32.71
C SER A 63 26.25 -4.62 33.33
N THR A 64 26.79 -5.14 34.43
CA THR A 64 27.94 -4.63 35.21
C THR A 64 29.29 -4.82 34.49
N SER A 65 29.30 -4.95 33.17
CA SER A 65 30.52 -5.07 32.36
C SER A 65 30.46 -4.08 31.19
N VAL A 66 31.32 -3.06 31.25
CA VAL A 66 31.52 -2.05 30.21
C VAL A 66 32.24 -2.69 29.03
N SER A 67 31.55 -3.56 28.30
CA SER A 67 31.92 -3.92 26.93
C SER A 67 31.28 -2.89 26.02
N LYS A 68 32.10 -2.11 25.30
CA LYS A 68 31.63 -1.20 24.23
C LYS A 68 30.96 -2.06 23.16
N ARG A 69 29.65 -2.27 23.27
CA ARG A 69 28.85 -2.88 22.21
C ARG A 69 28.95 -1.97 20.99
N SER A 70 29.53 -2.47 19.91
CA SER A 70 29.46 -1.78 18.62
C SER A 70 28.00 -1.67 18.21
N LEU A 71 27.56 -0.45 17.91
CA LEU A 71 26.23 -0.23 17.34
C LEU A 71 26.16 -0.90 15.98
N SER A 72 25.01 -1.49 15.66
CA SER A 72 24.71 -1.96 14.31
C SER A 72 24.53 -0.79 13.35
N GLU A 73 24.75 -1.01 12.06
CA GLU A 73 24.47 -0.02 11.01
C GLU A 73 23.02 0.49 11.10
N TYR A 74 22.08 -0.41 11.40
CA TYR A 74 20.68 -0.07 11.62
C TYR A 74 20.48 0.96 12.74
N GLU A 75 21.12 0.74 13.89
CA GLU A 75 21.03 1.66 15.05
C GLU A 75 21.68 3.01 14.73
N ILE A 76 22.82 3.00 14.06
CA ILE A 76 23.51 4.22 13.61
C ILE A 76 22.61 5.03 12.68
N GLN A 77 22.01 4.39 11.67
CA GLN A 77 21.10 5.07 10.74
C GLN A 77 19.89 5.67 11.47
N CYS A 78 19.32 4.96 12.46
CA CYS A 78 18.22 5.49 13.24
C CYS A 78 18.64 6.71 14.07
N GLN A 79 19.82 6.66 14.71
CA GLN A 79 20.35 7.78 15.48
C GLN A 79 20.65 9.00 14.60
N VAL A 80 21.24 8.80 13.41
CA VAL A 80 21.45 9.87 12.42
C VAL A 80 20.12 10.47 11.99
N GLY A 81 19.16 9.64 11.59
CA GLY A 81 17.81 10.09 11.21
C GLY A 81 17.15 10.92 12.31
N ARG A 82 17.31 10.50 13.57
CA ARG A 82 16.75 11.23 14.72
C ARG A 82 17.45 12.56 14.92
N ALA A 83 18.78 12.59 14.85
CA ALA A 83 19.55 13.82 14.95
C ALA A 83 19.19 14.82 13.85
N LEU A 84 18.90 14.37 12.63
CA LEU A 84 18.45 15.22 11.52
C LEU A 84 17.07 15.83 11.80
N ILE A 85 16.12 15.05 12.33
CA ILE A 85 14.78 15.57 12.67
C ILE A 85 14.85 16.62 13.79
N LEU A 86 15.73 16.43 14.77
CA LEU A 86 15.90 17.39 15.86
C LEU A 86 16.52 18.73 15.40
N GLN A 87 17.09 18.78 14.19
CA GLN A 87 17.62 20.02 13.59
C GLN A 87 16.56 20.84 12.83
N VAL A 88 15.34 20.32 12.67
CA VAL A 88 14.23 21.08 12.09
C VAL A 88 13.90 22.26 12.99
N ASN A 89 14.08 23.48 12.47
CA ASN A 89 13.98 24.72 13.24
C ASN A 89 12.61 25.43 13.11
N VAL A 90 11.82 25.07 12.11
CA VAL A 90 10.50 25.68 11.84
C VAL A 90 9.45 24.58 11.76
N VAL A 91 8.40 24.74 12.56
CA VAL A 91 7.22 23.86 12.55
C VAL A 91 5.99 24.71 12.31
N VAL A 92 5.22 24.35 11.28
CA VAL A 92 3.94 24.99 10.96
C VAL A 92 2.82 23.99 11.20
N LYS A 93 1.88 24.33 12.08
CA LYS A 93 0.67 23.54 12.34
C LYS A 93 -0.50 24.15 11.58
N LEU A 94 -1.08 23.40 10.65
CA LEU A 94 -2.35 23.76 10.03
C LEU A 94 -3.49 23.39 10.97
N THR A 95 -4.38 24.35 11.26
CA THR A 95 -5.48 24.20 12.24
C THR A 95 -6.86 24.16 11.60
N ILE A 96 -6.97 24.53 10.33
CA ILE A 96 -8.23 24.53 9.59
C ILE A 96 -8.29 23.24 8.77
N GLN A 97 -9.28 22.41 9.05
CA GLN A 97 -9.62 21.28 8.18
C GLN A 97 -10.47 21.79 7.00
N MET A 98 -10.26 21.20 5.83
CA MET A 98 -11.00 21.55 4.59
C MET A 98 -11.76 20.35 3.97
N ARG A 99 -11.76 19.17 4.62
CA ARG A 99 -12.35 17.92 4.10
C ARG A 99 -13.82 17.63 4.50
N VAL A 100 -14.19 17.90 5.76
CA VAL A 100 -15.48 17.57 6.36
C VAL A 100 -16.26 18.85 6.68
N ASP A 101 -17.43 19.03 6.09
CA ASP A 101 -18.27 20.21 6.36
C ASP A 101 -19.17 20.02 7.59
N ASP A 102 -19.44 18.77 7.96
CA ASP A 102 -20.25 18.41 9.13
C ASP A 102 -19.48 18.68 10.44
N THR A 103 -19.93 19.67 11.20
CA THR A 103 -19.31 20.10 12.45
C THR A 103 -19.41 19.06 13.57
N GLU A 104 -20.48 18.27 13.61
CA GLU A 104 -20.66 17.22 14.62
C GLU A 104 -19.69 16.08 14.36
N TYR A 105 -19.62 15.63 13.10
CA TYR A 105 -18.70 14.59 12.67
C TYR A 105 -17.23 15.03 12.83
N LEU A 106 -16.91 16.28 12.47
CA LEU A 106 -15.58 16.85 12.68
C LEU A 106 -15.19 16.83 14.16
N GLY A 107 -16.09 17.27 15.05
CA GLY A 107 -15.84 17.25 16.49
C GLY A 107 -15.57 15.83 17.02
N ALA A 108 -16.27 14.82 16.51
CA ALA A 108 -16.04 13.43 16.85
C ALA A 108 -14.67 12.93 16.35
N LEU A 109 -14.25 13.31 15.13
CA LEU A 109 -12.93 12.97 14.59
C LEU A 109 -11.78 13.62 15.37
N ASP A 110 -11.95 14.87 15.79
CA ASP A 110 -10.94 15.58 16.61
C ASP A 110 -10.78 14.90 17.98
N ARG A 111 -11.87 14.48 18.61
CA ARG A 111 -11.79 13.69 19.86
C ARG A 111 -11.16 12.32 19.63
N LEU A 112 -11.53 11.64 18.54
CA LEU A 112 -10.96 10.34 18.17
C LEU A 112 -9.45 10.41 18.01
N ARG A 113 -8.96 11.50 17.40
CA ARG A 113 -7.54 11.75 17.21
C ARG A 113 -6.74 11.74 18.52
N PHE A 114 -7.30 12.25 19.61
CA PHE A 114 -6.65 12.30 20.93
C PHE A 114 -7.07 11.15 21.86
N GLY A 115 -7.94 10.24 21.41
CA GLY A 115 -8.49 9.18 22.25
C GLY A 115 -9.50 9.68 23.28
N GLU A 116 -10.13 10.82 23.03
CA GLU A 116 -11.07 11.50 23.93
C GLU A 116 -12.54 11.29 23.51
N CYS A 117 -12.83 10.23 22.74
CA CYS A 117 -14.18 9.92 22.32
C CYS A 117 -15.12 9.70 23.51
N ASN A 118 -16.33 10.23 23.40
CA ASN A 118 -17.40 10.04 24.36
C ASN A 118 -18.51 9.12 23.80
N MET A 119 -19.55 8.90 24.61
CA MET A 119 -20.65 8.01 24.23
C MET A 119 -21.45 8.52 23.02
N ASN A 120 -21.56 9.85 22.84
CA ASN A 120 -22.24 10.43 21.68
C ASN A 120 -21.45 10.16 20.39
N ASP A 121 -20.11 10.25 20.44
CA ASP A 121 -19.25 9.90 19.29
C ASP A 121 -19.41 8.43 18.90
N TYR A 122 -19.46 7.55 19.90
CA TYR A 122 -19.68 6.13 19.68
C TYR A 122 -21.03 5.85 19.00
N GLU A 123 -22.11 6.47 19.48
CA GLU A 123 -23.44 6.32 18.86
C GLU A 123 -23.51 6.95 17.47
N LEU A 124 -22.80 8.07 17.23
CA LEU A 124 -22.65 8.67 15.91
C LEU A 124 -21.97 7.70 14.93
N PHE A 125 -20.83 7.11 15.28
CA PHE A 125 -20.17 6.12 14.41
C PHE A 125 -21.01 4.85 14.23
N ARG A 126 -21.77 4.46 15.25
CA ARG A 126 -22.69 3.34 15.18
C ARG A 126 -23.87 3.57 14.26
N SER A 127 -24.34 4.82 14.11
CA SER A 127 -25.43 5.16 13.20
C SER A 127 -25.01 5.00 11.73
N LEU A 128 -23.71 5.09 11.43
CA LEU A 128 -23.15 4.88 10.08
C LEU A 128 -23.07 3.40 9.67
N ILE A 129 -23.45 2.47 10.55
CA ILE A 129 -23.46 1.03 10.24
C ILE A 129 -24.65 0.73 9.33
N ILE A 130 -24.34 0.19 8.15
CA ILE A 130 -25.30 -0.18 7.11
C ILE A 130 -26.32 -1.20 7.65
N GLY A 131 -27.57 -1.03 7.26
CA GLY A 131 -28.69 -1.91 7.62
C GLY A 131 -29.36 -1.58 8.95
N ARG A 132 -29.01 -0.46 9.60
CA ARG A 132 -29.71 0.02 10.80
C ARG A 132 -30.91 0.91 10.46
N PRO A 133 -31.92 0.97 11.35
CA PRO A 133 -32.99 1.97 11.22
C PRO A 133 -32.40 3.39 11.22
N GLY A 134 -32.70 4.17 10.17
CA GLY A 134 -32.17 5.52 9.99
C GLY A 134 -30.82 5.62 9.28
N ALA A 135 -30.16 4.48 9.01
CA ALA A 135 -28.93 4.41 8.21
C ALA A 135 -29.23 3.98 6.76
N ILE A 136 -28.20 4.03 5.91
CA ILE A 136 -28.25 3.43 4.56
C ILE A 136 -28.52 1.93 4.68
N GLN A 137 -29.42 1.41 3.84
CA GLN A 137 -29.81 0.01 3.89
C GLN A 137 -28.92 -0.88 3.02
N SER A 138 -28.42 -0.36 1.88
CA SER A 138 -27.59 -1.11 0.96
C SER A 138 -26.40 -0.31 0.44
N LEU A 139 -25.27 -0.99 0.22
CA LEU A 139 -24.14 -0.41 -0.53
C LEU A 139 -24.48 -0.18 -2.01
N SER A 140 -25.56 -0.77 -2.53
CA SER A 140 -26.04 -0.51 -3.89
C SER A 140 -26.72 0.85 -4.04
N ASP A 141 -27.03 1.54 -2.94
CA ASP A 141 -27.72 2.82 -2.96
C ASP A 141 -26.73 3.96 -3.25
N ILE A 142 -27.16 4.97 -4.02
CA ILE A 142 -26.36 6.18 -4.28
C ILE A 142 -26.17 6.96 -2.96
N PRO A 143 -24.98 7.52 -2.66
CA PRO A 143 -23.75 7.58 -3.48
C PRO A 143 -22.75 6.43 -3.21
N TRP A 144 -23.15 5.38 -2.50
CA TRP A 144 -22.25 4.32 -2.02
C TRP A 144 -21.99 3.20 -3.03
N ASN A 145 -22.82 3.14 -4.07
CA ASN A 145 -22.74 2.17 -5.16
C ASN A 145 -21.37 2.12 -5.86
N ASP A 146 -20.64 3.24 -5.87
CA ASP A 146 -19.29 3.36 -6.45
C ASP A 146 -18.22 3.74 -5.41
N ALA A 147 -18.53 3.64 -4.11
CA ALA A 147 -17.61 4.01 -3.06
C ALA A 147 -16.45 3.00 -2.93
N PRO A 148 -15.20 3.48 -2.71
CA PRO A 148 -14.09 2.59 -2.45
C PRO A 148 -14.24 1.89 -1.11
N ILE A 149 -13.98 0.57 -1.08
CA ILE A 149 -14.01 -0.23 0.14
C ILE A 149 -12.59 -0.32 0.71
N LEU A 150 -12.42 0.11 1.96
CA LEU A 150 -11.18 -0.01 2.70
C LEU A 150 -11.22 -1.25 3.58
N VAL A 151 -10.16 -2.06 3.52
CA VAL A 151 -10.00 -3.26 4.35
C VAL A 151 -8.58 -3.33 4.89
N TYR A 152 -8.43 -3.97 6.05
CA TYR A 152 -7.14 -4.07 6.72
C TYR A 152 -6.16 -5.02 6.02
N ARG A 153 -6.67 -6.08 5.39
CA ARG A 153 -5.84 -7.16 4.81
C ARG A 153 -5.89 -7.17 3.28
N ASN A 154 -4.73 -7.31 2.64
CA ASN A 154 -4.63 -7.42 1.19
C ASN A 154 -5.39 -8.62 0.65
N GLU A 155 -5.39 -9.75 1.36
CA GLU A 155 -6.11 -10.95 0.95
C GLU A 155 -7.61 -10.71 0.84
N ILE A 156 -8.18 -9.93 1.78
CA ILE A 156 -9.60 -9.55 1.76
C ILE A 156 -9.86 -8.59 0.60
N ARG A 157 -8.99 -7.60 0.38
CA ARG A 157 -9.11 -6.65 -0.74
C ARG A 157 -9.17 -7.39 -2.07
N THR A 158 -8.26 -8.32 -2.27
CA THR A 158 -8.14 -9.11 -3.51
C THR A 158 -9.37 -9.99 -3.71
N GLU A 159 -9.87 -10.66 -2.66
CA GLU A 159 -11.09 -11.46 -2.76
C GLU A 159 -12.34 -10.61 -3.06
N LEU A 160 -12.49 -9.45 -2.42
CA LEU A 160 -13.58 -8.51 -2.69
C LEU A 160 -13.53 -8.01 -4.13
N ASN A 161 -12.36 -7.61 -4.62
CA ASN A 161 -12.19 -7.18 -6.00
C ASN A 161 -12.52 -8.30 -6.99
N ASN A 162 -12.06 -9.54 -6.75
CA ASN A 162 -12.38 -10.68 -7.60
C ASN A 162 -13.90 -10.93 -7.69
N ARG A 163 -14.60 -10.86 -6.56
CA ARG A 163 -16.07 -10.99 -6.53
C ARG A 163 -16.76 -9.84 -7.24
N ALA A 164 -16.29 -8.61 -7.05
CA ALA A 164 -16.84 -7.42 -7.70
C ALA A 164 -16.76 -7.54 -9.23
N VAL A 165 -15.61 -7.96 -9.76
CA VAL A 165 -15.44 -8.16 -11.20
C VAL A 165 -16.36 -9.26 -11.74
N ILE A 166 -16.48 -10.39 -11.02
CA ILE A 166 -17.40 -11.48 -11.42
C ILE A 166 -18.85 -11.01 -11.45
N ASN A 167 -19.29 -10.26 -10.43
CA ASN A 167 -20.65 -9.72 -10.39
C ASN A 167 -20.88 -8.72 -11.52
N LYS A 168 -19.91 -7.83 -11.79
CA LYS A 168 -20.01 -6.86 -12.87
C LYS A 168 -20.08 -7.51 -14.25
N CYS A 169 -19.36 -8.62 -14.46
CA CYS A 169 -19.49 -9.41 -15.69
C CYS A 169 -20.90 -9.96 -15.89
N LYS A 170 -21.54 -10.45 -14.82
CA LYS A 170 -22.92 -10.93 -14.86
C LYS A 170 -23.91 -9.81 -15.17
N GLU A 171 -23.74 -8.66 -14.52
CA GLU A 171 -24.59 -7.47 -14.74
C GLU A 171 -24.50 -6.95 -16.17
N LEU A 172 -23.28 -6.86 -16.73
CA LEU A 172 -23.04 -6.34 -18.08
C LEU A 172 -23.23 -7.39 -19.18
N ASN A 173 -23.53 -8.65 -18.81
CA ASN A 173 -23.54 -9.80 -19.71
C ASN A 173 -22.29 -9.87 -20.61
N HIS A 174 -21.12 -9.55 -20.03
CA HIS A 174 -19.85 -9.47 -20.73
C HIS A 174 -18.97 -10.66 -20.33
N PRO A 175 -18.21 -11.27 -21.28
CA PRO A 175 -17.24 -12.30 -20.91
C PRO A 175 -16.18 -11.73 -19.97
N LEU A 176 -15.86 -12.48 -18.91
CA LEU A 176 -14.74 -12.15 -18.05
C LEU A 176 -13.44 -12.44 -18.78
N ILE A 177 -12.56 -11.46 -18.82
CA ILE A 177 -11.19 -11.63 -19.32
C ILE A 177 -10.28 -11.90 -18.12
N VAL A 178 -9.40 -12.87 -18.22
CA VAL A 178 -8.41 -13.13 -17.17
C VAL A 178 -7.02 -13.11 -17.79
N CYS A 179 -6.20 -12.15 -17.35
CA CYS A 179 -4.78 -12.14 -17.65
C CYS A 179 -4.06 -13.05 -16.66
N VAL A 180 -3.30 -14.01 -17.17
CA VAL A 180 -2.53 -14.97 -16.36
C VAL A 180 -1.08 -14.52 -16.31
N ALA A 181 -0.51 -14.45 -15.10
CA ALA A 181 0.89 -14.09 -14.93
C ALA A 181 1.82 -15.14 -15.57
N GLN A 182 2.95 -14.66 -16.10
CA GLN A 182 3.99 -15.52 -16.63
C GLN A 182 5.24 -15.45 -15.75
N ASP A 183 5.45 -16.49 -14.96
CA ASP A 183 6.63 -16.61 -14.11
C ASP A 183 7.80 -17.26 -14.87
N LYS A 184 8.98 -16.65 -14.82
CA LYS A 184 10.22 -17.20 -15.39
C LYS A 184 11.21 -17.50 -14.27
N THR A 185 11.72 -18.74 -14.22
CA THR A 185 12.79 -19.12 -13.29
C THR A 185 14.13 -19.19 -14.02
N LYS A 186 15.21 -18.75 -13.37
CA LYS A 186 16.58 -18.80 -13.94
C LYS A 186 17.19 -20.22 -13.92
N SER A 187 16.52 -21.22 -13.36
CA SER A 187 17.08 -22.55 -13.13
C SER A 187 16.69 -23.56 -14.23
N LYS A 188 17.70 -24.16 -14.87
CA LYS A 188 17.56 -25.02 -16.07
C LYS A 188 17.06 -26.45 -15.82
N LYS A 189 16.75 -26.85 -14.58
CA LYS A 189 16.36 -28.24 -14.26
C LYS A 189 15.18 -28.29 -13.29
N ILE A 190 13.99 -28.00 -13.78
CA ILE A 190 12.74 -28.35 -13.08
C ILE A 190 12.07 -29.42 -13.93
N ASP A 191 11.84 -30.59 -13.34
CA ASP A 191 11.08 -31.67 -13.98
C ASP A 191 9.68 -31.17 -14.36
N THR A 192 9.22 -31.52 -15.56
CA THR A 192 7.93 -31.11 -16.17
C THR A 192 6.72 -31.29 -15.25
N LYS A 193 6.67 -32.38 -14.45
CA LYS A 193 5.59 -32.60 -13.46
C LYS A 193 5.65 -31.65 -12.26
N ASN A 194 6.87 -31.31 -11.82
CA ASN A 194 7.06 -30.33 -10.75
C ASN A 194 6.84 -28.90 -11.25
N LEU A 195 7.06 -28.65 -12.55
CA LEU A 195 6.83 -27.35 -13.18
C LEU A 195 5.35 -26.93 -13.13
N HIS A 196 4.42 -27.82 -13.47
CA HIS A 196 2.99 -27.49 -13.40
C HIS A 196 2.51 -27.26 -11.96
N ARG A 197 2.97 -28.08 -11.00
CA ARG A 197 2.66 -27.86 -9.57
C ARG A 197 3.21 -26.54 -9.06
N LEU A 198 4.44 -26.20 -9.45
CA LEU A 198 5.08 -24.94 -9.11
C LEU A 198 4.34 -23.76 -9.75
N GLN A 199 3.98 -23.85 -11.03
CA GLN A 199 3.23 -22.81 -11.73
C GLN A 199 1.89 -22.54 -11.04
N ASN A 200 1.12 -23.58 -10.71
CA ASN A 200 -0.14 -23.42 -9.99
C ASN A 200 0.08 -22.80 -8.61
N PHE A 201 1.12 -23.24 -7.89
CA PHE A 201 1.47 -22.68 -6.61
C PHE A 201 1.81 -21.19 -6.70
N LEU A 202 2.60 -20.78 -7.69
CA LEU A 202 2.98 -19.39 -7.92
C LEU A 202 1.76 -18.52 -8.27
N LEU A 203 0.89 -19.02 -9.15
CA LEU A 203 -0.33 -18.31 -9.54
C LEU A 203 -1.34 -18.14 -8.40
N ASP A 204 -1.30 -19.03 -7.40
CA ASP A 204 -2.14 -18.97 -6.21
C ASP A 204 -1.50 -18.20 -5.05
N LEU A 205 -0.26 -17.72 -5.19
CA LEU A 205 0.35 -16.88 -4.17
C LEU A 205 -0.44 -15.58 -3.98
N PRO A 206 -0.55 -15.10 -2.72
CA PRO A 206 -1.12 -13.79 -2.45
C PRO A 206 -0.21 -12.69 -3.03
N ASP A 207 -0.83 -11.64 -3.53
CA ASP A 207 -0.17 -10.51 -4.20
C ASP A 207 0.88 -9.81 -3.32
N ASN A 208 0.72 -9.85 -1.99
CA ASN A 208 1.69 -9.34 -1.02
C ASN A 208 3.05 -10.08 -1.03
N LYS A 209 3.14 -11.25 -1.66
CA LYS A 209 4.39 -12.02 -1.85
C LYS A 209 4.99 -11.84 -3.24
N THR A 210 4.29 -11.16 -4.15
CA THR A 210 4.64 -11.02 -5.56
C THR A 210 4.61 -9.56 -5.99
N GLU A 211 5.12 -8.66 -5.14
CA GLU A 211 5.23 -7.21 -5.44
C GLU A 211 3.89 -6.55 -5.83
N SER A 212 2.78 -7.04 -5.28
CA SER A 212 1.41 -6.62 -5.60
C SER A 212 0.90 -7.03 -6.99
N LEU A 213 1.58 -7.98 -7.66
CA LEU A 213 1.14 -8.55 -8.92
C LEU A 213 0.41 -9.88 -8.68
N PRO A 214 -0.90 -9.97 -8.97
CA PRO A 214 -1.63 -11.21 -8.79
C PRO A 214 -1.31 -12.22 -9.91
N GLY A 215 -1.29 -13.51 -9.58
CA GLY A 215 -1.15 -14.57 -10.59
C GLY A 215 -2.29 -14.59 -11.61
N TYR A 216 -3.48 -14.16 -11.20
CA TYR A 216 -4.63 -13.97 -12.08
C TYR A 216 -5.19 -12.57 -11.90
N LEU A 217 -5.26 -11.82 -13.00
CA LEU A 217 -5.85 -10.50 -13.03
C LEU A 217 -7.18 -10.55 -13.81
N PRO A 218 -8.34 -10.65 -13.12
CA PRO A 218 -9.64 -10.60 -13.76
C PRO A 218 -9.98 -9.17 -14.18
N LEU A 219 -10.46 -9.02 -15.41
CA LEU A 219 -10.74 -7.74 -16.05
C LEU A 219 -12.10 -7.76 -16.75
N VAL A 220 -12.83 -6.64 -16.64
CA VAL A 220 -14.09 -6.40 -17.34
C VAL A 220 -14.16 -4.93 -17.77
N PRO A 221 -14.51 -4.63 -19.04
CA PRO A 221 -14.67 -3.25 -19.50
C PRO A 221 -15.51 -2.39 -18.55
N GLY A 222 -15.04 -1.19 -18.24
CA GLY A 222 -15.68 -0.24 -17.34
C GLY A 222 -15.27 -0.36 -15.87
N MET A 223 -14.49 -1.38 -15.47
CA MET A 223 -14.06 -1.48 -14.07
C MET A 223 -12.98 -0.45 -13.70
N PRO A 224 -12.99 0.07 -12.46
CA PRO A 224 -11.90 0.88 -11.95
C PRO A 224 -10.65 0.02 -11.75
N VAL A 225 -9.51 0.57 -12.13
CA VAL A 225 -8.18 -0.05 -11.96
C VAL A 225 -7.22 0.97 -11.36
N LEU A 226 -6.17 0.45 -10.71
CA LEU A 226 -5.06 1.23 -10.19
C LEU A 226 -3.79 0.78 -10.88
N LEU A 227 -2.96 1.73 -11.32
CA LEU A 227 -1.60 1.42 -11.73
C LEU A 227 -0.80 1.00 -10.50
N THR A 228 -0.03 -0.07 -10.63
CA THR A 228 0.88 -0.56 -9.58
C THR A 228 2.33 -0.13 -9.80
N ASP A 229 2.64 0.35 -11.01
CA ASP A 229 3.99 0.74 -11.42
C ASP A 229 4.08 2.20 -11.86
N ASN A 230 5.31 2.72 -11.79
CA ASN A 230 5.68 4.03 -12.30
C ASN A 230 6.12 3.88 -13.76
N VAL A 231 5.19 4.17 -14.69
CA VAL A 231 5.41 4.00 -16.13
C VAL A 231 5.91 5.30 -16.76
N ALA A 232 5.21 6.41 -16.51
CA ALA A 232 5.54 7.74 -17.02
C ALA A 232 5.05 8.78 -16.01
N THR A 233 5.86 9.03 -14.99
CA THR A 233 5.49 9.89 -13.84
C THR A 233 5.28 11.34 -14.27
N GLU A 234 5.99 11.78 -15.30
CA GLU A 234 5.85 13.08 -15.96
C GLU A 234 4.49 13.26 -16.66
N LEU A 235 3.82 12.16 -17.01
CA LEU A 235 2.47 12.15 -17.59
C LEU A 235 1.40 11.80 -16.54
N GLY A 236 1.77 11.65 -15.26
CA GLY A 236 0.87 11.24 -14.18
C GLY A 236 0.55 9.73 -14.15
N LEU A 237 1.28 8.92 -14.92
CA LEU A 237 1.15 7.46 -14.94
C LEU A 237 2.11 6.85 -13.90
N SER A 238 1.72 6.99 -12.63
CA SER A 238 2.44 6.50 -11.46
C SER A 238 1.65 5.46 -10.68
N ASN A 239 2.33 4.74 -9.78
CA ASN A 239 1.68 3.84 -8.85
C ASN A 239 0.59 4.59 -8.04
N GLY A 240 -0.62 4.03 -7.99
CA GLY A 240 -1.79 4.59 -7.35
C GLY A 240 -2.69 5.43 -8.27
N THR A 241 -2.29 5.70 -9.51
CA THR A 241 -3.14 6.42 -10.47
C THR A 241 -4.37 5.59 -10.80
N LYS A 242 -5.55 6.20 -10.66
CA LYS A 242 -6.84 5.60 -10.99
C LYS A 242 -7.09 5.65 -12.49
N GLY A 243 -7.59 4.56 -13.03
CA GLY A 243 -8.03 4.46 -14.42
C GLY A 243 -9.33 3.67 -14.53
N ILE A 244 -9.90 3.67 -15.72
CA ILE A 244 -11.01 2.79 -16.09
C ILE A 244 -10.48 1.84 -17.16
N PHE A 245 -10.58 0.54 -16.89
CA PHE A 245 -10.23 -0.47 -17.88
C PHE A 245 -11.22 -0.41 -19.04
N ARG A 246 -10.73 -0.26 -20.28
CA ARG A 246 -11.57 -0.16 -21.48
C ARG A 246 -11.60 -1.47 -22.26
N GLN A 247 -10.44 -1.93 -22.68
CA GLN A 247 -10.29 -3.14 -23.49
C GLN A 247 -8.84 -3.64 -23.42
N ILE A 248 -8.62 -4.89 -23.80
CA ILE A 248 -7.29 -5.44 -24.09
C ILE A 248 -7.15 -5.52 -25.60
N VAL A 249 -6.00 -5.06 -26.10
CA VAL A 249 -5.61 -5.20 -27.51
C VAL A 249 -4.36 -6.09 -27.53
N TYR A 250 -4.38 -7.14 -28.35
CA TYR A 250 -3.29 -8.10 -28.47
C TYR A 250 -3.14 -8.54 -29.93
N GLU A 251 -1.93 -8.95 -30.31
CA GLU A 251 -1.68 -9.56 -31.61
C GLU A 251 -2.06 -11.06 -31.56
N GLU A 252 -2.76 -11.53 -32.59
CA GLU A 252 -3.45 -12.84 -32.66
C GLU A 252 -2.52 -14.08 -32.72
N LEU A 253 -1.22 -13.91 -32.43
CA LEU A 253 -0.20 -14.96 -32.60
C LEU A 253 -0.15 -15.98 -31.47
N ASP A 254 -0.82 -15.75 -30.35
CA ASP A 254 -0.68 -16.60 -29.17
C ASP A 254 -1.94 -17.38 -28.81
N THR A 255 -1.83 -18.68 -29.07
CA THR A 255 -2.79 -19.75 -28.79
C THR A 255 -3.51 -19.63 -27.44
N SER A 256 -4.84 -19.67 -27.50
CA SER A 256 -5.73 -19.99 -26.39
C SER A 256 -5.40 -21.38 -25.84
N LEU A 257 -4.59 -21.46 -24.77
CA LEU A 257 -4.38 -22.72 -24.04
C LEU A 257 -5.58 -22.98 -23.12
N THR A 258 -6.17 -24.17 -23.24
CA THR A 258 -7.26 -24.65 -22.39
C THR A 258 -6.72 -24.91 -20.99
N TYR A 259 -6.93 -23.97 -20.06
CA TYR A 259 -6.50 -24.11 -18.67
C TYR A 259 -7.69 -24.44 -17.76
N THR A 260 -7.61 -25.55 -17.03
CA THR A 260 -8.66 -26.02 -16.12
C THR A 260 -8.42 -25.48 -14.71
N ASN A 261 -8.86 -24.26 -14.43
CA ASN A 261 -8.88 -23.72 -13.07
C ASN A 261 -10.30 -23.76 -12.46
N THR A 262 -10.39 -24.09 -11.18
CA THR A 262 -11.63 -24.13 -10.37
C THR A 262 -11.95 -22.81 -9.68
N LYS A 263 -11.00 -21.87 -9.57
CA LYS A 263 -11.17 -20.56 -8.92
C LYS A 263 -12.13 -19.62 -9.66
N PHE A 264 -12.36 -19.90 -10.94
CA PHE A 264 -13.04 -19.02 -11.87
C PHE A 264 -13.97 -19.87 -12.76
N PRO A 265 -15.27 -19.51 -12.94
CA PRO A 265 -16.22 -20.30 -13.74
C PRO A 265 -15.72 -20.70 -15.13
N LYS A 266 -16.17 -21.84 -15.65
CA LYS A 266 -15.66 -22.47 -16.89
C LYS A 266 -15.94 -21.69 -18.19
N SER A 267 -16.81 -20.68 -18.18
CA SER A 267 -17.24 -19.89 -19.35
C SER A 267 -16.33 -18.68 -19.64
N LYS A 268 -15.00 -18.84 -19.58
CA LYS A 268 -14.04 -17.72 -19.56
C LYS A 268 -13.04 -17.75 -20.70
N THR A 269 -12.64 -16.56 -21.15
CA THR A 269 -11.51 -16.37 -22.07
C THR A 269 -10.27 -16.06 -21.24
N PHE A 270 -9.33 -17.02 -21.21
CA PHE A 270 -8.01 -16.82 -20.63
C PHE A 270 -7.09 -16.25 -21.71
N LEU A 271 -6.50 -15.09 -21.43
CA LEU A 271 -5.50 -14.49 -22.29
C LEU A 271 -4.15 -14.59 -21.59
N PHE A 272 -3.19 -15.18 -22.28
CA PHE A 272 -1.78 -15.10 -21.91
C PHE A 272 -1.24 -13.84 -22.57
N VAL A 273 -1.02 -12.80 -21.77
CA VAL A 273 -0.47 -11.54 -22.27
C VAL A 273 1.03 -11.60 -22.10
N TYR A 274 1.75 -11.61 -23.22
CA TYR A 274 3.20 -11.57 -23.25
C TYR A 274 3.63 -10.12 -23.06
N ALA A 275 4.14 -9.79 -21.88
CA ALA A 275 4.89 -8.55 -21.70
C ALA A 275 6.24 -8.72 -22.42
N SER A 276 6.50 -7.84 -23.39
CA SER A 276 7.80 -7.74 -24.08
C SER A 276 8.84 -7.09 -23.18
#